data_AF-A0A452Z0F4-F1
#
_entry.id   AF-A0A452Z0F4-F1
#
_cell.length_a   1.000
_cell.length_b   1.000
_cell.length_c   1.000
_cell.angle_alpha   90.00
_cell.angle_beta   90.00
_cell.angle_gamma   90.00
#
_symmetry.space_group_name_H-M   'P 1'
#
loop_
_entity.id
_entity.type
_entity.pdbx_description
1 polymer ?
#
loop_
_entity_poly.entity_id
_entity_poly.type
_entity_poly.pdbx_seq_one_letter_code
_entity_poly.pdbx_strand_id
1 'polypeptide(L)' 'MIQSVDVHLSCYASQVAEIKVLLNGERWMLALGKFLETKTWVIATVRRSTGSYCLLARQLPAGAN' A
#
# COMPACT_ATOMS: atom_id res chain seq x y z
N MET A 1 -9.80 21.05 -6.88
CA MET A 1 -10.37 19.70 -7.03
C MET A 1 -9.57 18.76 -6.12
N ILE A 2 -10.15 18.28 -5.02
CA ILE A 2 -9.44 17.39 -4.08
C ILE A 2 -9.56 15.97 -4.65
N GLN A 3 -8.43 15.34 -4.96
CA GLN A 3 -8.38 13.94 -5.36
C GLN A 3 -8.44 13.09 -4.09
N SER A 4 -9.53 12.34 -3.90
CA SER A 4 -9.68 11.39 -2.80
C SER A 4 -8.83 10.15 -3.05
N VAL A 5 -8.26 9.60 -1.98
CA VAL A 5 -7.51 8.34 -1.96
C VAL A 5 -8.28 7.36 -1.12
N ASP A 6 -8.69 6.23 -1.70
CA ASP A 6 -9.41 5.17 -0.98
C ASP A 6 -8.38 4.18 -0.41
N VAL A 7 -8.29 4.15 0.92
CA VAL A 7 -7.40 3.24 1.66
C VAL A 7 -8.24 2.15 2.31
N HIS A 8 -8.01 0.88 1.94
CA HIS A 8 -8.58 -0.28 2.62
C HIS A 8 -7.51 -0.95 3.48
N LEU A 9 -7.76 -1.07 4.78
CA LEU A 9 -6.90 -1.77 5.73
C LEU A 9 -7.58 -3.07 6.15
N SER A 10 -6.93 -4.20 5.87
CA SER A 10 -7.37 -5.52 6.34
C SER A 10 -6.37 -6.04 7.37
N CYS A 11 -6.78 -6.13 8.63
CA CYS A 11 -5.96 -6.69 9.69
C CYS A 11 -6.41 -8.11 9.99
N TYR A 12 -5.50 -9.08 9.89
CA TYR A 12 -5.76 -10.46 10.25
C TYR A 12 -5.21 -10.76 11.65
N ALA A 13 -5.86 -11.69 12.36
CA ALA A 13 -5.51 -12.04 13.74
C ALA A 13 -4.07 -12.59 13.93
N SER A 14 -3.32 -12.84 12.85
CA SER A 14 -2.01 -13.50 12.83
C SER A 14 -0.81 -12.57 12.67
N GLN A 15 -0.84 -11.34 13.20
CA GLN A 15 0.27 -10.36 13.17
C GLN A 15 0.67 -9.80 11.79
N VAL A 16 0.01 -10.21 10.71
CA VAL A 16 0.26 -9.66 9.37
C VAL A 16 -0.85 -8.66 9.04
N ALA A 17 -0.50 -7.38 9.06
CA ALA A 17 -1.38 -6.32 8.56
C ALA A 17 -1.21 -6.23 7.03
N GLU A 18 -2.31 -6.30 6.28
CA GLU A 18 -2.32 -6.04 4.84
C GLU A 18 -3.07 -4.74 4.55
N ILE A 19 -2.49 -3.90 3.70
CA ILE A 19 -3.15 -2.70 3.17
C ILE A 19 -3.37 -2.85 1.67
N LYS A 20 -4.58 -2.51 1.24
CA LYS A 20 -4.94 -2.37 -0.16
C LYS A 20 -5.33 -0.93 -0.42
N VAL A 21 -4.56 -0.22 -1.23
CA VAL A 21 -4.75 1.21 -1.48
C VAL A 21 -5.07 1.44 -2.95
N LEU A 22 -6.15 2.19 -3.22
CA LEU A 22 -6.49 2.66 -4.56
C LEU A 22 -6.07 4.12 -4.69
N LEU A 23 -5.18 4.40 -5.64
CA LEU A 23 -4.54 5.69 -5.85
C LEU A 23 -4.87 6.20 -7.25
N ASN A 24 -5.38 7.41 -7.36
CA ASN A 24 -5.59 8.06 -8.65
C ASN A 24 -4.35 8.89 -9.00
N GLY A 25 -3.56 8.40 -9.96
CA GLY A 25 -2.35 9.07 -10.43
C GLY A 25 -1.04 8.52 -9.86
N GLU A 26 -0.02 8.53 -10.73
CA GLU A 26 1.29 7.94 -10.50
C GLU A 26 2.07 8.59 -9.35
N ARG A 27 1.90 9.90 -9.16
CA ARG A 27 2.57 10.66 -8.10
C ARG A 27 2.30 10.08 -6.71
N TRP A 28 1.05 9.68 -6.44
CA TRP A 28 0.65 9.12 -5.16
C TRP A 28 1.16 7.69 -4.96
N MET A 29 1.24 6.91 -6.04
CA MET A 29 1.85 5.57 -6.01
C MET A 29 3.32 5.63 -5.64
N LEU A 30 4.09 6.54 -6.25
CA LEU A 30 5.51 6.72 -5.93
C LEU A 30 5.73 7.22 -4.50
N ALA A 31 4.90 8.16 -4.03
CA ALA A 31 5.00 8.69 -2.67
C ALA A 31 4.69 7.62 -1.61
N LEU A 32 3.61 6.84 -1.82
CA LEU A 32 3.25 5.75 -0.92
C LEU A 32 4.30 4.63 -0.94
N GLY A 33 4.82 4.28 -2.13
CA GLY A 33 5.86 3.26 -2.25
C GLY A 33 7.10 3.59 -1.42
N LYS A 34 7.63 4.81 -1.56
CA LYS A 34 8.75 5.29 -0.74
C LYS A 34 8.44 5.29 0.75
N PHE A 35 7.23 5.70 1.14
CA PHE A 35 6.84 5.69 2.54
C PHE A 35 6.83 4.26 3.11
N LEU A 36 6.29 3.30 2.36
CA LEU A 36 6.22 1.90 2.80
C LEU A 36 7.60 1.25 2.89
N GLU A 37 8.51 1.54 1.96
CA GLU A 37 9.91 1.08 2.02
C GLU A 37 10.64 1.55 3.30
N THR A 38 10.30 2.73 3.83
CA THR A 38 10.89 3.23 5.09
C THR A 38 10.29 2.59 6.35
N LYS A 39 9.23 1.81 6.19
CA LYS A 39 8.56 1.09 7.26
C LYS A 39 8.77 -0.41 7.03
N THR A 40 8.50 -1.24 8.03
CA THR A 40 8.59 -2.70 7.90
C THR A 40 7.47 -3.25 7.01
N TRP A 41 7.27 -2.70 5.82
CA TRP A 41 6.20 -3.02 4.89
C TRP A 41 6.78 -3.36 3.53
N VAL A 42 6.28 -4.43 2.93
CA VAL A 42 6.69 -4.88 1.60
C VAL A 42 5.50 -4.76 0.67
N ILE A 43 5.73 -4.13 -0.49
CA ILE A 43 4.73 -4.06 -1.56
C ILE A 43 4.65 -5.44 -2.22
N ALA A 44 3.53 -6.12 -2.05
CA ALA A 44 3.30 -7.44 -2.62
C ALA A 44 2.80 -7.36 -4.06
N THR A 45 2.00 -6.34 -4.41
CA THR A 45 1.41 -6.23 -5.75
C THR A 45 1.07 -4.79 -6.09
N VAL A 46 1.30 -4.39 -7.34
CA VAL A 46 0.78 -3.13 -7.91
C VAL A 46 0.00 -3.48 -9.17
N ARG A 47 -1.28 -3.11 -9.23
CA ARG A 47 -2.11 -3.21 -10.44
C ARG A 47 -2.42 -1.82 -10.94
N ARG A 48 -2.23 -1.58 -12.24
CA ARG A 48 -2.61 -0.33 -12.90
C ARG A 48 -3.90 -0.55 -13.68
N SER A 49 -4.85 0.37 -13.52
CA SER A 49 -6.01 0.54 -14.39
C SER A 49 -6.01 2.00 -14.87
N THR A 50 -6.72 2.35 -15.94
CA THR A 50 -6.71 3.70 -16.53
C THR A 50 -6.78 4.83 -15.48
N GLY A 51 -5.66 5.51 -15.26
CA GLY A 51 -5.53 6.61 -14.28
C GLY A 51 -5.43 6.20 -12.81
N SER A 52 -5.59 4.91 -12.47
CA SER A 52 -5.66 4.38 -11.11
C SER A 52 -4.61 3.30 -10.83
N TYR A 53 -4.14 3.21 -9.59
CA TYR A 53 -3.21 2.21 -9.10
C TYR A 53 -3.79 1.52 -7.87
N CYS A 54 -3.85 0.19 -7.89
CA CYS A 54 -4.18 -0.61 -6.72
C CYS A 54 -2.89 -1.22 -6.17
N LEU A 55 -2.49 -0.80 -4.98
CA LEU A 55 -1.29 -1.28 -4.30
C LEU A 55 -1.70 -2.19 -3.14
N LEU A 56 -1.11 -3.39 -3.08
CA LEU A 56 -1.20 -4.30 -1.95
C LEU A 56 0.15 -4.31 -1.24
N ALA A 57 0.18 -3.98 0.05
CA ALA A 57 1.38 -4.09 0.87
C ALA A 57 1.10 -4.86 2.15
N ARG A 58 2.11 -5.53 2.67
CA ARG A 58 2.04 -6.33 3.90
C ARG A 58 3.09 -5.85 4.88
N GLN A 59 2.72 -5.79 6.15
CA GLN A 59 3.67 -5.56 7.21
C GLN A 59 4.48 -6.84 7.47
N LEU A 60 5.80 -6.73 7.49
CA LEU A 60 6.69 -7.77 7.98
C LEU A 60 6.54 -7.91 9.50
N PRO A 61 6.59 -9.13 10.04
CA PRO A 61 6.64 -9.34 11.47
C PRO A 61 7.80 -8.59 12.10
N ALA A 62 7.59 -8.06 13.31
CA ALA A 62 8.69 -7.49 14.09
C ALA A 62 9.76 -8.58 14.33
N GLY A 63 10.96 -8.39 13.79
CA GLY A 63 12.06 -9.35 13.90
C GLY A 63 12.34 -10.22 12.67
N ALA A 64 11.66 -10.01 11.54
CA ALA A 64 12.03 -10.61 10.26
C ALA A 64 13.21 -9.87 9.62
N ASN A 65 14.44 -10.16 10.09
CA ASN A 65 15.70 -9.83 9.42
C ASN A 65 16.53 -11.10 9.26
#